data_AF-A0A355XW09-F1
#
_entry.id   AF-A0A355XW09-F1
#
_cell.length_a   1.000
_cell.length_b   1.000
_cell.length_c   1.000
_cell.angle_alpha   90.00
_cell.angle_beta   90.00
_cell.angle_gamma   90.00
#
_symmetry.space_group_name_H-M   'P 1'
#
loop_
_entity.id
_entity.type
_entity.pdbx_description
1 polymer ?
#
loop_
_entity_poly.entity_id
_entity_poly.type
_entity_poly.pdbx_seq_one_letter_code
_entity_poly.pdbx_strand_id
1 'polypeptide(L)'
;KEFGFKYVVSTLRESYSATHNGWKALIYDGKNFYESKHYDIDPIIDRVGGGDSFSGGLIHGMLKYEGDQSKALEFAVAASALKHTIPGDFNLVSESEVLSLAGGNANGRVQR
;
A
#
# COMPACT_ATOMS: atom_id res chain seq x y z
N LYS A 1 -8.17 -22.62 -16.81
CA LYS A 1 -7.32 -22.03 -15.74
C LYS A 1 -5.93 -21.88 -16.31
N GLU A 2 -5.58 -20.70 -16.83
CA GLU A 2 -4.35 -20.52 -17.62
C GLU A 2 -3.12 -20.19 -16.75
N PHE A 3 -3.31 -19.51 -15.60
CA PHE A 3 -2.19 -19.03 -14.79
C PHE A 3 -2.11 -19.55 -13.34
N GLY A 4 -3.21 -20.08 -12.79
CA GLY A 4 -3.18 -20.73 -11.47
C GLY A 4 -2.87 -19.85 -10.25
N PHE A 5 -2.94 -18.52 -10.36
CA PHE A 5 -2.66 -17.61 -9.25
C PHE A 5 -3.68 -17.76 -8.10
N LYS A 6 -3.16 -17.80 -6.86
CA LYS A 6 -3.96 -17.76 -5.63
C LYS A 6 -4.47 -16.35 -5.33
N TYR A 7 -3.62 -15.34 -5.54
CA TYR A 7 -3.96 -13.94 -5.36
C TYR A 7 -3.58 -13.14 -6.61
N VAL A 8 -4.44 -12.19 -6.98
CA VAL A 8 -4.13 -11.15 -7.97
C VAL A 8 -4.30 -9.81 -7.29
N VAL A 9 -3.28 -8.96 -7.38
CA VAL A 9 -3.23 -7.69 -6.65
C VAL A 9 -2.75 -6.60 -7.58
N SER A 10 -3.36 -5.42 -7.49
CA SER A 10 -2.96 -4.25 -8.28
C SER A 10 -3.07 -2.98 -7.47
N THR A 11 -2.06 -2.13 -7.57
CA THR A 11 -2.11 -0.76 -7.06
C THR A 11 -2.89 0.12 -8.02
N LEU A 12 -3.70 1.03 -7.49
CA LEU A 12 -4.49 1.99 -8.24
C LEU A 12 -3.96 3.39 -7.90
N ARG A 13 -3.34 4.04 -8.88
CA ARG A 13 -2.79 5.39 -8.75
C ARG A 13 -3.72 6.38 -9.42
N GLU A 14 -4.07 7.44 -8.70
CA GLU A 14 -4.79 8.60 -9.25
C GLU A 14 -3.81 9.76 -9.33
N SER A 15 -3.41 10.15 -10.55
CA SER A 15 -2.39 11.19 -10.74
C SER A 15 -3.04 12.56 -10.86
N TYR A 16 -2.92 13.40 -9.82
CA TYR A 16 -3.40 14.79 -9.86
C TYR A 16 -2.28 15.72 -10.36
N SER A 17 -1.05 15.53 -9.89
CA SER A 17 0.15 16.23 -10.37
C SER A 17 1.42 15.40 -10.13
N ALA A 18 2.60 15.95 -10.46
CA ALA A 18 3.87 15.29 -10.15
C ALA A 18 4.10 15.13 -8.63
N THR A 19 3.52 16.01 -7.81
CA THR A 19 3.69 16.05 -6.36
C THR A 19 2.44 15.64 -5.58
N HIS A 20 1.35 15.28 -6.26
CA HIS A 20 0.09 14.94 -5.59
C HIS A 20 -0.58 13.76 -6.30
N ASN A 21 -0.75 12.65 -5.58
CA ASN A 21 -1.46 11.47 -6.08
C ASN A 21 -2.39 10.87 -5.02
N GLY A 22 -3.49 10.29 -5.49
CA GLY A 22 -4.25 9.29 -4.75
C GLY A 22 -3.63 7.91 -4.89
N TRP A 23 -3.65 7.13 -3.81
CA TRP A 23 -3.01 5.82 -3.73
C TRP A 23 -3.89 4.81 -2.98
N LYS A 24 -4.23 3.72 -3.66
CA LYS A 24 -4.95 2.57 -3.08
C LYS A 24 -4.57 1.28 -3.81
N ALA A 25 -5.16 0.15 -3.43
CA ALA A 25 -4.98 -1.11 -4.14
C ALA A 25 -6.24 -1.98 -4.08
N LEU A 26 -6.26 -3.01 -4.92
CA LEU A 26 -7.28 -4.05 -4.98
C LEU A 26 -6.60 -5.42 -4.86
N ILE A 27 -7.19 -6.33 -4.08
CA ILE A 27 -6.80 -7.74 -4.01
C ILE A 27 -7.96 -8.67 -4.33
N TYR A 28 -7.67 -9.78 -5.00
CA TYR A 28 -8.59 -10.86 -5.32
C TYR A 28 -7.99 -12.22 -4.99
N ASP A 29 -8.71 -13.05 -4.23
CA ASP A 29 -8.28 -14.39 -3.79
C ASP A 29 -8.83 -15.55 -4.68
N GLY A 30 -9.43 -15.22 -5.82
CA GLY A 30 -10.16 -16.18 -6.66
C GLY A 30 -11.64 -16.32 -6.31
N LYS A 31 -12.14 -15.63 -5.28
CA LYS A 31 -13.56 -15.62 -4.86
C LYS A 31 -14.05 -14.21 -4.51
N ASN A 32 -13.31 -13.49 -3.70
CA ASN A 32 -13.68 -12.21 -3.11
C ASN A 32 -12.66 -11.13 -3.48
N PHE A 33 -13.19 -9.95 -3.82
CA PHE A 33 -12.40 -8.73 -3.95
C PHE A 33 -12.36 -7.98 -2.62
N TYR A 34 -11.26 -7.29 -2.38
CA TYR A 34 -11.14 -6.27 -1.34
C TYR A 34 -10.39 -5.06 -1.88
N GLU A 35 -10.98 -3.88 -1.73
CA GLU A 35 -10.37 -2.59 -2.07
C GLU A 35 -9.89 -1.92 -0.79
N SER A 36 -8.66 -1.41 -0.81
CA SER A 36 -8.07 -0.78 0.36
C SER A 36 -8.66 0.60 0.63
N LYS A 37 -8.30 1.17 1.78
CA LYS A 37 -8.36 2.62 2.00
C LYS A 37 -7.65 3.39 0.90
N HIS A 38 -8.13 4.60 0.65
CA HIS A 38 -7.51 5.60 -0.21
C HIS A 38 -6.62 6.52 0.61
N TYR A 39 -5.39 6.71 0.14
CA TYR A 39 -4.44 7.65 0.70
C TYR A 39 -4.23 8.81 -0.26
N ASP A 40 -4.38 10.02 0.27
CA ASP A 40 -4.06 11.26 -0.39
C ASP A 40 -2.63 11.64 -0.03
N ILE A 41 -1.72 11.53 -1.01
CA ILE A 41 -0.29 11.77 -0.83
C ILE A 41 0.04 13.15 -1.41
N ASP A 42 0.10 14.13 -0.51
CA ASP A 42 0.41 15.51 -0.84
C ASP A 42 1.22 16.17 0.31
N PRO A 43 2.49 16.56 0.08
CA PRO A 43 3.26 16.40 -1.14
C PRO A 43 3.96 15.03 -1.24
N ILE A 44 4.21 14.57 -2.47
CA ILE A 44 5.15 13.48 -2.77
C ILE A 44 6.57 14.01 -2.71
N ILE A 45 7.42 13.33 -1.94
CA ILE A 45 8.85 13.59 -1.87
C ILE A 45 9.59 12.78 -2.93
N ASP A 46 9.34 11.47 -2.99
CA ASP A 46 9.90 10.58 -4.01
C ASP A 46 9.04 9.34 -4.20
N ARG A 47 8.51 9.17 -5.41
CA ARG A 47 7.65 8.03 -5.77
C ARG A 47 8.40 6.77 -6.20
N VAL A 48 9.71 6.87 -6.47
CA VAL A 48 10.51 5.71 -6.89
C VAL A 48 10.53 4.69 -5.76
N GLY A 49 10.44 3.40 -6.12
CA GLY A 49 10.33 2.30 -5.16
C GLY A 49 8.96 2.13 -4.48
N GLY A 50 7.97 2.97 -4.81
CA GLY A 50 6.61 2.84 -4.23
C GLY A 50 5.95 1.48 -4.54
N GLY A 51 6.16 0.94 -5.74
CA GLY A 51 5.67 -0.38 -6.14
C GLY A 51 6.38 -1.52 -5.40
N ASP A 52 7.72 -1.47 -5.31
CA ASP A 52 8.50 -2.46 -4.59
C ASP A 52 8.18 -2.46 -3.09
N SER A 53 7.95 -1.27 -2.52
CA SER A 53 7.49 -1.09 -1.15
C SER A 53 6.11 -1.71 -0.91
N PHE A 54 5.19 -1.57 -1.88
CA PHE A 54 3.89 -2.23 -1.83
C PHE A 54 4.04 -3.75 -1.87
N SER A 55 4.82 -4.29 -2.82
CA SER A 55 5.06 -5.72 -2.94
C SER A 55 5.70 -6.33 -1.69
N GLY A 56 6.72 -5.68 -1.13
CA GLY A 56 7.35 -6.09 0.12
C GLY A 56 6.39 -6.04 1.30
N GLY A 57 5.62 -4.95 1.43
CA GLY A 57 4.59 -4.81 2.45
C GLY A 57 3.48 -5.85 2.33
N LEU A 58 3.09 -6.22 1.11
CA LEU A 58 2.09 -7.26 0.87
C LEU A 58 2.60 -8.64 1.26
N ILE A 59 3.83 -8.99 0.90
CA ILE A 59 4.45 -10.27 1.30
C ILE A 59 4.52 -10.33 2.83
N HIS A 60 4.99 -9.27 3.49
CA HIS A 60 5.00 -9.17 4.95
C HIS A 60 3.61 -9.35 5.56
N GLY A 61 2.62 -8.62 5.03
CA GLY A 61 1.24 -8.68 5.49
C GLY A 61 0.62 -10.06 5.31
N MET A 62 0.88 -10.74 4.19
CA MET A 62 0.39 -12.10 3.92
C MET A 62 0.98 -13.13 4.89
N LEU A 63 2.24 -12.98 5.27
CA LEU A 63 2.90 -13.83 6.26
C LEU A 63 2.41 -13.54 7.68
N LYS A 64 2.15 -12.27 8.01
CA LYS A 64 1.73 -11.85 9.35
C LYS A 64 0.25 -12.08 9.64
N TYR A 65 -0.60 -11.91 8.63
CA TYR A 65 -2.06 -11.97 8.73
C TYR A 65 -2.61 -13.12 7.89
N GLU A 66 -2.08 -14.32 8.11
CA GLU A 66 -2.46 -15.51 7.33
C GLU A 66 -3.98 -15.66 7.23
N GLY A 67 -4.48 -15.76 5.99
CA GLY A 67 -5.91 -15.91 5.72
C GLY A 67 -6.72 -14.61 5.69
N ASP A 68 -6.16 -13.47 6.08
CA ASP A 68 -6.83 -12.17 6.07
C ASP A 68 -6.21 -11.25 5.00
N GLN A 69 -6.67 -11.43 3.76
CA GLN A 69 -6.20 -10.64 2.62
C GLN A 69 -6.43 -9.13 2.80
N SER A 70 -7.44 -8.75 3.59
CA SER A 70 -7.78 -7.34 3.81
C SER A 70 -6.72 -6.64 4.65
N LYS A 71 -6.32 -7.24 5.78
CA LYS A 71 -5.24 -6.72 6.61
C LYS A 71 -3.89 -6.71 5.90
N ALA A 72 -3.61 -7.75 5.11
CA ALA A 72 -2.40 -7.80 4.30
C ALA A 72 -2.35 -6.64 3.29
N LEU A 73 -3.47 -6.34 2.61
CA LEU A 73 -3.54 -5.24 1.66
C LEU A 73 -3.44 -3.87 2.35
N GLU A 74 -4.15 -3.67 3.45
CA GLU A 74 -4.10 -2.40 4.22
C GLU A 74 -2.69 -2.07 4.69
N PHE A 75 -1.96 -3.08 5.19
CA PHE A 75 -0.55 -2.91 5.57
C PHE A 75 0.31 -2.51 4.37
N ALA A 76 0.16 -3.21 3.24
CA ALA A 76 0.95 -2.98 2.03
C ALA A 76 0.74 -1.57 1.45
N VAL A 77 -0.51 -1.11 1.41
CA VAL A 77 -0.86 0.21 0.88
C VAL A 77 -0.35 1.31 1.80
N ALA A 78 -0.49 1.16 3.13
CA ALA A 78 0.06 2.12 4.09
C ALA A 78 1.60 2.21 4.01
N ALA A 79 2.29 1.06 3.94
CA ALA A 79 3.75 1.02 3.79
C ALA A 79 4.24 1.71 2.51
N SER A 80 3.52 1.48 1.40
CA SER A 80 3.82 2.12 0.12
C SER A 80 3.46 3.61 0.11
N ALA A 81 2.37 4.02 0.76
CA ALA A 81 1.99 5.42 0.87
C ALA A 81 3.08 6.21 1.64
N LEU A 82 3.59 5.66 2.75
CA LEU A 82 4.70 6.25 3.49
C LEU A 82 6.00 6.28 2.69
N LYS A 83 6.27 5.31 1.81
CA LYS A 83 7.45 5.35 0.94
C LYS A 83 7.50 6.64 0.10
N HIS A 84 6.35 7.13 -0.36
CA HIS A 84 6.29 8.34 -1.19
C HIS A 84 6.72 9.60 -0.44
N THR A 85 6.83 9.57 0.89
CA THR A 85 7.25 10.69 1.74
C THR A 85 8.73 10.63 2.15
N ILE A 86 9.50 9.68 1.59
CA ILE A 86 10.91 9.46 1.91
C ILE A 86 11.75 9.47 0.61
N PRO A 87 12.90 10.18 0.58
CA PRO A 87 13.77 10.21 -0.59
C PRO A 87 14.47 8.87 -0.85
N GLY A 88 14.76 8.59 -2.13
CA GLY A 88 15.46 7.38 -2.57
C GLY A 88 14.54 6.17 -2.71
N ASP A 89 15.07 5.05 -3.19
CA ASP A 89 14.25 3.94 -3.68
C ASP A 89 13.74 3.01 -2.57
N PHE A 90 14.48 2.88 -1.45
CA PHE A 90 14.18 1.89 -0.41
C PHE A 90 13.12 2.37 0.58
N ASN A 91 12.30 1.42 1.04
CA ASN A 91 11.37 1.68 2.12
C ASN A 91 12.09 1.65 3.47
N LEU A 92 12.26 2.81 4.09
CA LEU A 92 12.90 2.96 5.40
C LEU A 92 11.88 3.13 6.55
N VAL A 93 10.62 2.79 6.30
CA VAL A 93 9.52 2.92 7.26
C VAL A 93 9.52 1.73 8.21
N SER A 94 9.35 2.00 9.50
CA SER A 94 9.19 0.97 10.53
C SER A 94 7.80 0.35 10.50
N GLU A 95 7.68 -0.90 10.95
CA GLU A 95 6.38 -1.57 11.06
C GLU A 95 5.38 -0.78 11.93
N SER A 96 5.85 -0.14 13.01
CA SER A 96 5.02 0.71 13.86
C SER A 96 4.42 1.92 13.14
N GLU A 97 5.19 2.57 12.26
CA GLU A 97 4.69 3.69 11.45
C GLU A 97 3.62 3.21 10.46
N VAL A 98 3.83 2.05 9.83
CA VAL A 98 2.83 1.45 8.93
C VAL A 98 1.53 1.15 9.68
N LEU A 99 1.63 0.50 10.85
CA LEU A 99 0.47 0.15 11.66
C LEU A 99 -0.26 1.39 12.19
N SER A 100 0.46 2.45 12.52
CA SER A 100 -0.14 3.72 12.93
C SER A 100 -0.96 4.34 11.80
N LEU A 101 -0.42 4.39 10.58
CA LEU A 101 -1.13 4.91 9.42
C LEU A 101 -2.32 4.01 9.02
N ALA A 102 -2.14 2.70 9.00
CA ALA A 102 -3.19 1.74 8.67
C ALA A 102 -4.31 1.73 9.73
N GLY A 103 -3.97 1.92 11.01
CA GLY A 103 -4.88 1.92 12.16
C GLY A 103 -5.80 3.16 12.23
N GLY A 104 -5.42 4.26 11.58
CA GLY A 104 -6.27 5.43 11.43
C GLY A 104 -6.02 6.52 12.47
N ASN A 105 -5.19 7.50 12.09
CA ASN A 105 -5.22 8.88 12.59
C ASN A 105 -5.21 9.91 11.43
N ALA A 106 -5.34 9.43 10.19
CA ALA A 106 -5.27 10.23 8.98
C ALA A 106 -6.58 10.12 8.22
N ASN A 107 -7.22 11.24 7.89
CA ASN A 107 -8.33 11.34 6.93
C ASN A 107 -7.85 11.01 5.50
N GLY A 108 -7.19 9.88 5.29
CA GLY A 108 -6.47 9.54 4.07
C GLY A 108 -5.15 10.29 3.87
N ARG A 109 -4.89 11.39 4.60
CA ARG A 109 -3.65 12.19 4.46
C ARG A 109 -2.45 11.52 5.09
N VAL A 110 -1.41 11.26 4.30
CA VAL A 110 -0.14 10.77 4.85
C VAL A 110 0.57 11.91 5.58
N GLN A 111 0.65 11.83 6.91
CA GLN A 111 1.42 12.75 7.76
C GLN A 111 2.44 11.93 8.56
N ARG A 112 3.67 12.44 8.69
CA ARG A 112 4.77 11.80 9.43
C ARG A 112 5.25 12.75 10.52
#